data_AF-A0A8J4VZ42-F1
#
_entry.id   AF-A0A8J4VZ42-F1
#
_cell.length_a   1.000
_cell.length_b   1.000
_cell.length_c   1.000
_cell.angle_alpha   90.00
_cell.angle_beta   90.00
_cell.angle_gamma   90.00
#
_symmetry.space_group_name_H-M   'P 1'
#
loop_
_entity.id
_entity.type
_entity.pdbx_description
1 polymer ?
#
loop_
_entity_poly.entity_id
_entity_poly.type
_entity_poly.pdbx_seq_one_letter_code
_entity_poly.pdbx_strand_id
1 'polypeptide(L)'
;MTKKVVLQVTMDGQRCCFRIMKGDHARKKAMRIAVGISGVESATIKGQAKDQIEVKGEGIDTVKLVTLLRKKVGHASIVSVEEEKKEEKKDELKIEYMVGPPYYGLPPYTYYEMPRYDTPSCSIM
;
A
#
# COMPACT_ATOMS: atom_id res chain seq x y z
N MET A 1 12.39 15.72 -7.03
CA MET A 1 12.47 14.32 -7.51
C MET A 1 11.07 13.88 -7.89
N THR A 2 10.84 13.56 -9.16
CA THR A 2 9.52 13.07 -9.61
C THR A 2 9.38 11.62 -9.18
N LYS A 3 8.29 11.30 -8.47
CA LYS A 3 7.93 9.93 -8.12
C LYS A 3 6.78 9.50 -9.02
N LYS A 4 6.92 8.33 -9.62
CA LYS A 4 5.89 7.66 -10.39
C LYS A 4 5.46 6.41 -9.64
N VAL A 5 4.17 6.28 -9.39
CA VAL A 5 3.59 5.19 -8.61
C VAL A 5 2.52 4.53 -9.46
N VAL A 6 2.61 3.21 -9.64
CA VAL A 6 1.58 2.42 -10.32
C VAL A 6 0.82 1.62 -9.28
N LEU A 7 -0.49 1.86 -9.23
CA LEU A 7 -1.41 1.20 -8.32
C LEU A 7 -2.36 0.31 -9.11
N GLN A 8 -2.58 -0.91 -8.64
CA GLN A 8 -3.64 -1.77 -9.11
C GLN A 8 -4.83 -1.64 -8.17
N VAL A 9 -5.97 -1.22 -8.72
CA VAL A 9 -7.22 -0.98 -7.99
C VAL A 9 -8.29 -1.85 -8.61
N THR A 10 -8.95 -2.68 -7.81
CA THR A 10 -10.09 -3.47 -8.28
C THR A 10 -11.33 -2.59 -8.30
N MET A 11 -11.76 -2.19 -9.50
CA MET A 11 -12.89 -1.27 -9.71
C MET A 11 -14.19 -1.98 -10.12
N ASP A 12 -14.13 -3.30 -10.27
CA ASP A 12 -15.22 -4.13 -10.76
C ASP A 12 -16.29 -4.34 -9.69
N GLY A 13 -17.20 -3.38 -9.55
CA GLY A 13 -18.44 -3.57 -8.79
C GLY A 13 -18.27 -4.02 -7.33
N GLN A 14 -17.10 -3.83 -6.74
CA GLN A 14 -16.82 -4.29 -5.38
C GLN A 14 -17.49 -3.38 -4.35
N ARG A 15 -18.04 -4.03 -3.32
CA ARG A 15 -18.85 -3.47 -2.25
C ARG A 15 -18.02 -2.46 -1.42
N CYS A 16 -17.94 -1.22 -1.86
CA CYS A 16 -17.54 -0.13 -0.97
C CYS A 16 -18.78 0.24 -0.13
N CYS A 17 -18.88 -0.43 1.02
CA CYS A 17 -19.75 -0.18 2.17
C CYS A 17 -21.25 -0.52 2.08
N PHE A 18 -22.03 -0.25 1.02
CA PHE A 18 -23.45 -0.73 0.97
C PHE A 18 -24.13 -0.53 -0.40
N ARG A 19 -23.40 -0.07 -1.43
CA ARG A 19 -23.98 0.31 -2.72
C ARG A 19 -23.11 -0.21 -3.86
N ILE A 20 -23.71 -1.00 -4.76
CA ILE A 20 -23.07 -1.46 -5.99
C ILE A 20 -22.82 -0.23 -6.86
N MET A 21 -21.56 0.17 -7.01
CA MET A 21 -21.17 1.23 -7.93
C MET A 21 -20.87 0.63 -9.30
N LYS A 22 -21.44 1.21 -10.37
CA LYS A 22 -21.03 0.88 -11.74
C LYS A 22 -19.55 1.24 -11.92
N GLY A 23 -18.80 0.46 -12.70
CA GLY A 23 -17.36 0.64 -12.89
C GLY A 23 -16.95 2.07 -13.29
N ASP A 24 -17.75 2.77 -14.10
CA ASP A 24 -17.50 4.18 -14.47
C ASP A 24 -17.51 5.16 -13.29
N HIS A 25 -18.41 4.96 -12.33
CA HIS A 25 -18.46 5.81 -11.14
C HIS A 25 -17.30 5.52 -10.19
N ALA A 26 -16.88 4.27 -10.08
CA ALA A 26 -15.70 3.87 -9.31
C ALA A 26 -14.43 4.50 -9.91
N ARG A 27 -14.26 4.44 -11.24
CA ARG A 27 -13.16 5.08 -11.97
C ARG A 27 -13.08 6.59 -11.72
N LYS A 28 -14.19 7.30 -11.92
CA LYS A 28 -14.25 8.76 -11.68
C LYS A 28 -13.89 9.13 -10.24
N LYS A 29 -14.38 8.35 -9.27
CA LYS A 29 -14.11 8.61 -7.85
C LYS A 29 -12.66 8.36 -7.48
N ALA A 30 -12.06 7.27 -7.95
CA ALA A 30 -10.65 6.99 -7.72
C ALA A 30 -9.74 8.03 -8.36
N MET A 31 -10.06 8.47 -9.58
CA MET A 31 -9.26 9.51 -10.24
C MET A 31 -9.34 10.84 -9.48
N ARG A 32 -10.52 11.22 -8.97
CA ARG A 32 -10.67 12.39 -8.09
C ARG A 32 -9.82 12.27 -6.82
N ILE A 33 -9.71 11.08 -6.24
CA ILE A 33 -8.88 10.85 -5.05
C ILE A 33 -7.41 10.92 -5.40
N ALA A 34 -6.99 10.31 -6.51
CA ALA A 34 -5.60 10.33 -6.95
C ALA A 34 -5.10 11.76 -7.21
N VAL A 35 -5.88 12.58 -7.92
CA VAL A 35 -5.52 13.98 -8.20
C VAL A 35 -5.66 14.88 -6.97
N GLY A 36 -6.53 14.53 -6.02
CA GLY A 36 -6.77 15.33 -4.81
C GLY A 36 -5.68 15.25 -3.75
N ILE A 37 -4.63 14.45 -3.96
CA ILE A 37 -3.53 14.32 -3.00
C ILE A 37 -2.46 15.38 -3.27
N SER A 38 -1.95 15.97 -2.19
CA SER A 38 -0.84 16.92 -2.24
C SER A 38 0.38 16.29 -2.89
N GLY A 39 0.96 16.97 -3.88
CA GLY A 39 2.15 16.51 -4.58
C GLY A 39 1.88 15.66 -5.81
N VAL A 40 0.61 15.41 -6.17
CA VAL A 40 0.26 14.76 -7.44
C VAL A 40 0.19 15.80 -8.55
N GLU A 41 0.98 15.59 -9.60
CA GLU A 41 1.03 16.45 -10.79
C GLU A 41 0.19 15.87 -11.93
N SER A 42 0.21 14.56 -12.10
CA SER A 42 -0.64 13.86 -13.08
C SER A 42 -1.08 12.49 -12.59
N ALA A 43 -2.26 12.07 -13.02
CA ALA A 43 -2.78 10.73 -12.77
C ALA A 43 -3.50 10.20 -14.01
N THR A 44 -3.18 8.98 -14.42
CA THR A 44 -3.70 8.35 -15.64
C THR A 44 -4.15 6.94 -15.35
N ILE A 45 -5.34 6.58 -15.83
CA ILE A 45 -5.84 5.21 -15.75
C ILE A 45 -5.27 4.40 -16.93
N LYS A 46 -4.67 3.26 -16.65
CA LYS A 46 -4.07 2.32 -17.60
C LYS A 46 -4.57 0.89 -17.39
N GLY A 47 -4.08 -0.02 -18.24
CA GLY A 47 -4.46 -1.43 -18.26
C GLY A 47 -5.64 -1.71 -19.19
N GLN A 48 -5.68 -2.91 -19.78
CA GLN A 48 -6.75 -3.32 -20.70
C GLN A 48 -8.13 -3.26 -20.02
N ALA A 49 -8.19 -3.64 -18.75
CA ALA A 49 -9.38 -3.59 -17.92
C ALA A 49 -9.59 -2.24 -17.19
N LYS A 50 -8.68 -1.27 -17.35
CA LYS A 50 -8.69 0.05 -16.68
C LYS A 50 -8.58 -0.03 -15.15
N ASP A 51 -7.86 -1.03 -14.66
CA ASP A 51 -7.66 -1.30 -13.23
C ASP A 51 -6.33 -0.76 -12.68
N GLN A 52 -5.51 -0.14 -13.53
CA GLN A 52 -4.24 0.45 -13.10
C GLN A 52 -4.34 1.97 -13.08
N ILE A 53 -3.80 2.59 -12.04
CA ILE A 53 -3.69 4.04 -11.93
C ILE A 53 -2.21 4.37 -11.80
N GLU A 54 -1.68 5.06 -12.80
CA GLU A 54 -0.36 5.68 -12.72
C GLU A 54 -0.50 7.08 -12.15
N VAL A 55 0.25 7.39 -11.10
CA VAL A 55 0.29 8.70 -10.46
C VAL A 55 1.73 9.20 -10.54
N LYS A 56 1.92 10.42 -11.04
CA LYS A 56 3.21 11.10 -11.08
C LYS A 56 3.15 12.40 -10.30
N GLY A 57 4.25 12.74 -9.63
CA GLY A 57 4.39 14.01 -8.94
C GLY A 57 5.49 14.00 -7.88
N GLU A 58 5.63 15.09 -7.16
CA GLU A 58 6.70 15.31 -6.18
C GLU A 58 6.14 15.33 -4.76
N GLY A 59 6.78 14.60 -3.84
CA GLY A 59 6.33 14.52 -2.44
C GLY A 59 5.06 13.66 -2.23
N ILE A 60 4.77 12.74 -3.15
CA ILE A 60 3.59 11.85 -3.04
C ILE A 60 3.75 10.90 -1.84
N ASP A 61 2.77 10.95 -0.93
CA ASP A 61 2.62 9.98 0.14
C ASP A 61 1.86 8.75 -0.38
N THR A 62 2.61 7.71 -0.74
CA THR A 62 2.09 6.44 -1.28
C THR A 62 1.14 5.75 -0.31
N VAL A 63 1.41 5.80 0.98
CA VAL A 63 0.59 5.14 2.01
C VAL A 63 -0.75 5.86 2.15
N LYS A 64 -0.76 7.19 2.22
CA LYS A 64 -2.01 7.97 2.22
C LYS A 64 -2.82 7.74 0.95
N LEU A 65 -2.18 7.69 -0.21
CA LEU A 65 -2.85 7.42 -1.48
C LEU A 65 -3.56 6.05 -1.47
N VAL A 66 -2.86 4.99 -1.09
CA VAL A 66 -3.43 3.63 -1.05
C VAL A 66 -4.51 3.50 0.01
N THR A 67 -4.32 4.09 1.19
CA THR A 67 -5.32 4.02 2.27
C THR A 67 -6.61 4.76 1.90
N LEU A 68 -6.52 5.90 1.21
CA LEU A 68 -7.71 6.61 0.72
C LEU A 68 -8.47 5.81 -0.34
N LEU A 69 -7.75 5.19 -1.28
CA LEU A 69 -8.36 4.31 -2.28
C LEU A 69 -9.06 3.11 -1.63
N ARG A 70 -8.42 2.48 -0.63
CA ARG A 70 -9.00 1.39 0.17
C ARG A 70 -10.29 1.79 0.90
N LYS A 71 -10.33 3.00 1.44
CA LYS A 71 -11.49 3.50 2.18
C LYS A 71 -12.66 3.93 1.30
N LYS A 72 -12.39 4.42 0.08
CA LYS A 72 -13.40 5.14 -0.73
C LYS A 72 -13.80 4.42 -2.01
N VAL A 73 -12.97 3.52 -2.53
CA VAL A 73 -13.16 2.86 -3.83
C VAL A 73 -13.27 1.35 -3.63
N GLY A 74 -12.28 0.72 -3.00
CA GLY A 74 -12.20 -0.74 -2.91
C GLY A 74 -10.76 -1.21 -2.72
N HIS A 75 -10.46 -2.47 -3.01
CA HIS A 75 -9.10 -2.98 -2.81
C HIS A 75 -8.11 -2.27 -3.74
N ALA A 76 -6.98 -1.84 -3.15
CA ALA A 76 -5.89 -1.21 -3.86
C ALA A 76 -4.55 -1.78 -3.39
N SER A 77 -3.68 -2.08 -4.34
CA SER A 77 -2.34 -2.64 -4.15
C SER A 77 -1.31 -1.83 -4.92
N ILE A 78 -0.11 -1.74 -4.37
CA ILE A 78 1.02 -1.06 -5.01
C ILE A 78 1.68 -2.08 -5.93
N VAL A 79 1.80 -1.76 -7.21
CA VAL A 79 2.45 -2.62 -8.20
C VAL A 79 3.90 -2.21 -8.35
N SER A 80 4.14 -0.91 -8.54
CA SER A 80 5.50 -0.37 -8.67
C SER A 80 5.59 1.06 -8.17
N VAL A 81 6.76 1.41 -7.64
CA VAL A 81 7.15 2.76 -7.26
C VAL A 81 8.49 3.02 -7.91
N GLU A 82 8.53 4.03 -8.77
CA GLU A 82 9.68 4.43 -9.55
C GLU A 82 10.02 5.88 -9.15
N GLU A 83 11.22 6.08 -8.62
CA GLU A 83 11.73 7.42 -8.30
C GLU A 83 12.58 7.88 -9.49
N GLU A 84 12.05 8.80 -10.30
CA GLU A 84 12.83 9.50 -11.32
C GLU A 84 13.78 10.48 -10.60
N LYS A 85 14.99 9.99 -10.33
CA LYS A 85 16.11 10.87 -10.03
C LYS A 85 16.47 11.58 -11.33
N LYS A 86 16.40 12.92 -11.35
CA LYS A 86 17.20 13.70 -12.31
C LYS A 86 18.64 13.27 -12.08
N GLU A 87 19.27 12.71 -13.09
CA GLU A 87 20.64 12.22 -13.04
C GLU A 87 21.60 13.37 -12.66
N GLU A 88 22.21 13.27 -11.48
CA GLU A 88 23.64 13.46 -11.37
C GLU A 88 24.25 12.07 -11.19
N LYS A 89 25.05 11.66 -12.17
CA LYS A 89 25.85 10.43 -12.11
C LYS A 89 26.67 10.41 -10.82
N LYS A 90 26.58 9.31 -10.07
CA LYS A 90 27.68 8.76 -9.26
C LYS A 90 27.38 7.32 -8.87
N ASP A 91 27.94 6.46 -9.70
CA ASP A 91 28.73 5.27 -9.37
C ASP A 91 28.14 4.21 -8.44
N GLU A 92 28.03 3.05 -9.07
CA GLU A 92 27.77 1.71 -8.56
C GLU A 92 28.70 1.35 -7.39
N LEU A 93 28.12 1.06 -6.22
CA LEU A 93 28.80 0.24 -5.23
C LEU A 93 28.07 -1.11 -5.15
N LYS A 94 28.64 -2.08 -5.88
CA LYS A 94 28.43 -3.51 -5.63
C LYS A 94 28.95 -3.79 -4.22
N ILE A 95 28.05 -4.01 -3.27
CA ILE A 95 28.43 -4.58 -1.98
C ILE A 95 28.17 -6.09 -2.07
N GLU A 96 29.23 -6.80 -2.42
CA GLU A 96 29.37 -8.24 -2.27
C GLU A 96 29.76 -8.50 -0.81
N TYR A 97 28.81 -8.90 0.05
CA TYR A 97 29.14 -9.49 1.35
C TYR A 97 28.87 -11.00 1.28
N MET A 98 29.91 -11.76 0.97
CA MET A 98 30.01 -13.15 1.42
C MET A 98 30.63 -13.21 2.82
N VAL A 99 30.28 -14.30 3.49
CA VAL A 99 30.78 -14.83 4.77
C VAL A 99 30.02 -14.35 6.00
N GLY A 100 28.92 -15.06 6.28
CA GLY A 100 28.24 -15.02 7.56
C GLY A 100 29.08 -15.68 8.66
N PRO A 101 29.14 -15.11 9.88
CA PRO A 101 29.74 -15.77 11.02
C PRO A 101 28.82 -16.88 11.57
N PRO A 102 29.41 -18.00 12.06
CA PRO A 102 28.67 -19.18 12.49
C PRO A 102 27.84 -18.92 13.75
N TYR A 103 26.68 -19.58 13.78
CA TYR A 103 25.71 -19.70 14.87
C TYR A 103 26.26 -19.50 16.29
N TYR A 104 25.66 -18.58 17.03
CA TYR A 104 25.67 -18.58 18.49
C TYR A 104 24.25 -18.41 19.04
N GLY A 105 23.77 -19.49 19.67
CA GLY A 105 22.90 -19.48 20.85
C GLY A 105 21.54 -18.79 20.76
N LEU A 106 20.48 -19.59 20.60
CA LEU A 106 19.11 -19.19 20.92
C LEU A 106 19.02 -18.82 22.42
N PRO A 107 18.58 -17.61 22.81
CA PRO A 107 18.24 -17.36 24.21
C PRO A 107 16.99 -18.19 24.57
N PRO A 108 16.93 -18.79 25.77
CA PRO A 108 15.78 -19.58 26.19
C PRO A 108 14.52 -18.71 26.16
N TYR A 109 13.49 -19.21 25.48
CA TYR A 109 12.16 -18.63 25.42
C TYR A 109 11.60 -18.56 26.85
N THR A 110 11.64 -17.39 27.47
CA THR A 110 10.91 -17.18 28.72
C THR A 110 9.43 -17.23 28.37
N TYR A 111 8.78 -18.34 28.73
CA TYR A 111 7.32 -18.38 28.84
C TYR A 111 6.93 -17.28 29.82
N TYR A 112 6.28 -16.22 29.34
CA TYR A 112 5.46 -15.41 30.23
C TYR A 112 4.28 -16.30 30.62
N GLU A 113 4.23 -16.73 31.89
CA GLU A 113 3.00 -17.21 32.50
C GLU A 113 1.99 -16.07 32.40
N MET A 114 1.07 -16.17 31.44
CA MET A 114 -0.12 -15.34 31.45
C MET A 114 -0.93 -15.71 32.69
N PRO A 115 -1.18 -14.78 33.64
CA PRO A 115 -2.08 -15.06 34.74
C PRO A 115 -3.43 -15.44 34.15
N ARG A 116 -3.93 -16.63 34.54
CA ARG A 116 -5.28 -17.07 34.21
C ARG A 116 -6.21 -16.02 34.82
N TYR A 117 -6.91 -15.27 33.98
CA TYR A 117 -8.08 -14.54 34.45
C TYR A 117 -9.06 -15.62 34.89
N ASP A 118 -9.13 -15.84 36.20
CA ASP A 118 -10.30 -16.43 36.83
C ASP A 118 -11.48 -15.60 36.35
N THR A 119 -12.16 -16.11 35.34
CA THR A 119 -13.49 -15.64 34.98
C THR A 119 -14.36 -16.06 36.16
N PRO A 120 -14.83 -15.14 37.03
CA PRO A 120 -15.92 -15.51 37.91
C PRO A 120 -17.07 -15.91 36.99
N SER A 121 -17.57 -17.12 37.22
CA SER A 121 -18.71 -17.73 36.54
C SER A 121 -19.84 -16.73 36.31
N CYS A 122 -19.87 -16.11 35.13
CA CYS A 122 -21.08 -15.48 34.61
C CYS A 122 -21.98 -16.60 34.11
N SER A 123 -22.76 -17.18 35.03
CA SER A 123 -23.90 -18.02 34.68
C SER A 123 -24.89 -17.16 33.90
N ILE A 124 -24.99 -17.38 32.59
CA ILE A 124 -26.19 -17.01 31.84
C ILE A 124 -27.30 -17.91 32.38
N MET A 125 -28.30 -17.28 33.00
CA MET A 125 -29.59 -17.89 33.34
C MET A 125 -30.62 -17.45 32.32
#